data_AF-A0A519DYV3-F1
#
_entry.id   AF-A0A519DYV3-F1
#
_cell.length_a   1.000
_cell.length_b   1.000
_cell.length_c   1.000
_cell.angle_alpha   90.00
_cell.angle_beta   90.00
_cell.angle_gamma   90.00
#
_symmetry.space_group_name_H-M   'P 1'
#
loop_
_entity.id
_entity.type
_entity.pdbx_description
1 polymer ?
#
loop_
_entity_poly.entity_id
_entity_poly.type
_entity_poly.pdbx_seq_one_letter_code
_entity_poly.pdbx_strand_id
1 'polypeptide(L)'
;MGNGLVKKRIARYGAGKSGGYRALVANRPGGPWFFIRGFAKSEMGNVDPVTLKLCRVTARHLLALSGDALADAARERKLKEVICDSQTQERNDQAAPADES
;
A
#
# COMPACT_ATOMS: atom_id res chain seq x y z
N MET A 1 -12.80 -11.24 -1.77
CA MET A 1 -12.49 -9.90 -1.22
C MET A 1 -13.45 -8.93 -1.89
N GLY A 2 -14.22 -8.16 -1.11
CA GLY A 2 -15.20 -7.19 -1.59
C GLY A 2 -15.17 -5.94 -0.70
N ASN A 3 -15.83 -4.85 -1.14
CA ASN A 3 -15.79 -3.47 -0.61
C ASN A 3 -14.58 -2.62 -1.04
N GLY A 4 -14.25 -2.61 -2.33
CA GLY A 4 -13.25 -1.69 -2.90
C GLY A 4 -11.79 -2.00 -2.56
N LEU A 5 -11.54 -3.10 -1.81
CA LEU A 5 -10.20 -3.57 -1.44
C LEU A 5 -9.80 -4.78 -2.29
N VAL A 6 -8.69 -4.66 -3.01
CA VAL A 6 -8.15 -5.67 -3.92
C VAL A 6 -6.80 -6.16 -3.39
N LYS A 7 -6.57 -7.47 -3.51
CA LYS A 7 -5.24 -8.07 -3.29
C LYS A 7 -4.46 -8.05 -4.60
N LYS A 8 -3.38 -7.26 -4.67
CA LYS A 8 -2.47 -7.23 -5.82
C LYS A 8 -1.18 -7.96 -5.49
N ARG A 9 -0.69 -8.78 -6.42
CA ARG A 9 0.64 -9.37 -6.36
C ARG A 9 1.63 -8.38 -6.97
N ILE A 10 2.67 -8.01 -6.23
CA ILE A 10 3.73 -7.13 -6.71
C ILE A 10 4.96 -8.01 -6.91
N ALA A 11 5.41 -8.11 -8.16
CA ALA A 11 6.64 -8.81 -8.49
C ALA A 11 7.82 -7.97 -7.98
N ARG A 12 8.76 -8.61 -7.31
CA ARG A 12 10.04 -7.99 -6.95
C ARG A 12 11.05 -8.37 -8.02
N TYR A 13 11.62 -7.38 -8.70
CA TYR A 13 12.67 -7.62 -9.69
C TYR A 13 13.88 -8.26 -8.99
N GLY A 14 14.44 -9.34 -9.57
CA GLY A 14 15.59 -10.05 -9.02
C GLY A 14 15.34 -10.98 -7.83
N ALA A 15 14.12 -11.09 -7.31
CA ALA A 15 13.82 -12.01 -6.21
C ALA A 15 13.21 -13.33 -6.72
N GLY A 16 13.82 -14.46 -6.34
CA GLY A 16 13.30 -15.80 -6.66
C GLY A 16 11.91 -16.08 -6.10
N LYS A 17 11.40 -17.30 -6.29
CA LYS A 17 10.02 -17.76 -5.95
C LYS A 17 9.48 -17.37 -4.55
N SER A 18 10.34 -17.04 -3.59
CA SER A 18 10.02 -16.69 -2.20
C SER A 18 9.89 -15.18 -1.91
N GLY A 19 10.40 -14.27 -2.74
CA GLY A 19 10.59 -12.85 -2.37
C GLY A 19 9.54 -11.85 -2.85
N GLY A 20 8.39 -12.30 -3.35
CA GLY A 20 7.33 -11.41 -3.82
C GLY A 20 6.49 -10.81 -2.68
N TYR A 21 5.94 -9.60 -2.88
CA TYR A 21 5.04 -8.96 -1.94
C TYR A 21 3.58 -9.13 -2.35
N ARG A 22 2.69 -9.08 -1.35
CA ARG A 22 1.26 -8.87 -1.60
C ARG A 22 0.85 -7.54 -1.04
N ALA A 23 0.15 -6.75 -1.83
CA ALA A 23 -0.38 -5.46 -1.42
C ALA A 23 -1.90 -5.52 -1.32
N LEU A 24 -2.43 -4.83 -0.32
CA LEU A 24 -3.80 -4.39 -0.26
C LEU A 24 -3.86 -3.02 -0.90
N VAL A 25 -4.65 -2.93 -1.97
CA VAL A 25 -4.89 -1.70 -2.72
C VAL A 25 -6.38 -1.41 -2.76
N ALA A 26 -6.74 -0.13 -2.76
CA ALA A 26 -8.12 0.29 -2.98
C ALA A 26 -8.29 0.84 -4.39
N ASN A 27 -9.38 0.47 -5.05
CA ASN A 27 -9.72 0.98 -6.37
C ASN A 27 -11.24 1.01 -6.58
N ARG A 28 -11.69 2.00 -7.36
CA ARG A 28 -13.03 2.02 -7.96
C ARG A 28 -12.89 2.07 -9.49
N PRO A 29 -13.81 1.45 -10.25
CA PRO A 29 -13.79 1.54 -11.71
C PRO A 29 -13.72 2.99 -12.18
N GLY A 30 -12.81 3.28 -13.12
CA GLY A 30 -12.59 4.64 -13.64
C GLY A 30 -11.92 5.63 -12.66
N GLY A 31 -11.49 5.17 -11.48
CA GLY A 31 -10.81 6.00 -10.48
C GLY A 31 -9.35 5.60 -10.23
N PRO A 32 -8.63 6.37 -9.39
CA PRO A 32 -7.23 6.10 -9.06
C PRO A 32 -7.06 4.82 -8.22
N TRP A 33 -5.82 4.36 -8.15
CA TRP A 33 -5.41 3.24 -7.29
C TRP A 33 -4.71 3.78 -6.05
N PHE A 34 -5.10 3.26 -4.87
CA PHE A 34 -4.49 3.62 -3.61
C PHE A 34 -3.75 2.42 -3.02
N PHE A 35 -2.48 2.59 -2.70
CA PHE A 35 -1.75 1.62 -1.90
C PHE A 35 -2.08 1.82 -0.42
N ILE A 36 -2.54 0.76 0.26
CA ILE A 36 -2.88 0.82 1.69
C ILE A 36 -1.79 0.14 2.52
N ARG A 37 -1.48 -1.12 2.19
CA ARG A 37 -0.49 -1.89 2.96
C ARG A 37 0.13 -3.02 2.14
N GLY A 38 1.45 -3.16 2.25
CA GLY A 38 2.21 -4.29 1.73
C GLY A 38 2.48 -5.32 2.82
N PHE A 39 2.57 -6.59 2.43
CA PHE A 39 2.87 -7.71 3.30
C PHE A 39 3.91 -8.62 2.63
N ALA A 40 4.79 -9.22 3.43
CA ALA A 40 5.60 -10.33 2.95
C ALA A 40 4.71 -11.51 2.55
N LYS A 41 5.22 -12.39 1.69
CA LYS A 41 4.47 -13.55 1.16
C LYS A 41 3.89 -14.44 2.26
N SER A 42 4.59 -14.60 3.38
CA SER A 42 4.21 -15.41 4.55
C SER A 42 3.22 -14.73 5.48
N GLU A 43 3.28 -13.40 5.62
CA GLU A 43 2.51 -12.67 6.62
C GLU A 43 1.06 -12.43 6.22
N MET A 44 0.73 -12.48 4.93
CA MET A 44 -0.63 -12.18 4.48
C MET A 44 -1.68 -13.22 4.94
N GLY A 45 -1.26 -14.45 5.25
CA GLY A 45 -2.15 -15.48 5.81
C GLY A 45 -2.57 -15.19 7.25
N ASN A 46 -1.76 -14.42 7.99
CA ASN A 46 -1.93 -14.14 9.42
C ASN A 46 -2.42 -12.71 9.69
N VAL A 47 -2.96 -12.02 8.68
CA VAL A 47 -3.45 -10.64 8.87
C VAL A 47 -4.65 -10.67 9.80
N ASP A 48 -4.46 -10.08 10.97
CA ASP A 48 -5.47 -9.97 12.00
C ASP A 48 -6.78 -9.32 11.48
N PRO A 49 -7.96 -9.85 11.87
CA PRO A 49 -9.25 -9.30 11.45
C PRO A 49 -9.44 -7.80 11.75
N VAL A 50 -8.87 -7.28 12.85
CA VAL A 50 -8.95 -5.84 13.19
C VAL A 50 -8.16 -5.03 12.17
N THR A 51 -6.94 -5.47 11.84
CA THR A 51 -6.13 -4.86 10.77
C THR A 51 -6.89 -4.85 9.44
N LEU A 52 -7.53 -5.97 9.08
CA LEU A 52 -8.28 -6.05 7.83
C LEU A 52 -9.50 -5.11 7.85
N LYS A 53 -10.18 -4.97 8.99
CA LYS A 53 -11.30 -4.04 9.17
C LYS A 53 -10.84 -2.59 8.99
N LEU A 54 -9.69 -2.21 9.58
CA LEU A 54 -9.10 -0.89 9.43
C LEU A 54 -8.79 -0.61 7.95
N CYS A 55 -8.12 -1.54 7.25
CA CYS A 55 -7.83 -1.39 5.82
C CYS A 55 -9.10 -1.16 4.98
N ARG A 56 -10.21 -1.82 5.32
CA ARG A 56 -11.51 -1.62 4.62
C ARG A 56 -12.14 -0.26 4.91
N VAL A 57 -11.98 0.28 6.12
CA VAL A 57 -12.46 1.63 6.46
C VAL A 57 -11.63 2.67 5.74
N THR A 58 -10.29 2.54 5.78
CA THR A 58 -9.38 3.40 5.04
C THR A 58 -9.66 3.38 3.54
N ALA A 59 -9.86 2.20 2.94
CA ALA A 59 -10.23 2.07 1.54
C ALA A 59 -11.49 2.87 1.19
N ARG A 60 -12.54 2.78 2.01
CA ARG A 60 -13.79 3.52 1.80
C ARG A 60 -13.59 5.03 1.90
N HIS A 61 -12.83 5.49 2.88
CA HIS A 61 -12.49 6.91 3.00
C HIS A 61 -11.74 7.42 1.77
N LEU A 62 -10.67 6.73 1.35
CA LEU A 62 -9.86 7.13 0.20
C LEU A 62 -10.67 7.15 -1.11
N LEU A 63 -11.54 6.15 -1.32
CA LEU A 63 -12.36 6.07 -2.52
C LEU A 63 -13.51 7.10 -2.54
N ALA A 64 -13.86 7.69 -1.40
CA ALA A 64 -14.87 8.73 -1.27
C ALA A 64 -14.31 10.16 -1.37
N LEU A 65 -12.99 10.34 -1.38
CA LEU A 65 -12.39 11.67 -1.53
C LEU A 65 -12.65 12.23 -2.95
N SER A 66 -12.97 13.52 -3.00
CA SER A 66 -13.04 14.27 -4.26
C SER A 66 -11.65 14.52 -4.84
N GLY A 67 -11.57 14.93 -6.11
CA GLY A 67 -10.31 15.30 -6.75
C GLY A 67 -9.56 16.39 -5.97
N ASP A 68 -10.27 17.41 -5.51
CA ASP A 68 -9.68 18.51 -4.72
C ASP A 68 -9.16 18.01 -3.36
N ALA A 69 -9.92 17.16 -2.67
CA ALA A 69 -9.49 16.59 -1.39
C ALA A 69 -8.26 15.68 -1.55
N LEU A 70 -8.13 15.00 -2.70
CA LEU A 70 -6.93 14.24 -3.03
C LEU A 70 -5.72 15.16 -3.30
N ALA A 71 -5.94 16.26 -4.01
CA ALA A 71 -4.90 17.25 -4.27
C ALA A 71 -4.42 17.93 -2.97
N ASP A 72 -5.34 18.25 -2.06
CA ASP A 72 -5.01 18.79 -0.74
C ASP A 72 -4.26 17.77 0.11
N ALA A 73 -4.73 16.52 0.16
CA ALA A 73 -4.04 15.45 0.87
C ALA A 73 -2.63 15.17 0.30
N ALA A 74 -2.42 15.37 -1.00
CA ALA A 74 -1.10 15.29 -1.62
C ALA A 74 -0.21 16.48 -1.20
N ARG A 75 -0.77 17.70 -1.19
CA ARG A 75 -0.06 18.92 -0.75
C ARG A 75 0.35 18.84 0.72
N GLU A 76 -0.50 18.27 1.57
CA GLU A 76 -0.24 18.01 2.99
C GLU A 76 0.70 16.81 3.23
N ARG A 77 1.21 16.17 2.17
CA ARG A 77 2.05 14.95 2.23
C ARG A 77 1.40 13.77 2.95
N LYS A 78 0.07 13.76 3.10
CA LYS A 78 -0.70 12.61 3.60
C LYS A 78 -0.83 11.53 2.53
N LEU A 79 -0.89 11.95 1.26
CA LEU A 79 -0.83 11.06 0.10
C LEU A 79 0.39 11.41 -0.75
N LYS A 80 0.97 10.40 -1.38
CA LYS A 80 2.00 10.56 -2.39
C LYS A 80 1.49 9.97 -3.69
N GLU A 81 1.35 10.81 -4.69
CA GLU A 81 1.12 10.34 -6.05
C GLU A 81 2.40 9.67 -6.57
N VAL A 82 2.23 8.52 -7.21
CA VAL A 82 3.32 7.76 -7.80
C VAL A 82 3.10 7.74 -9.31
N ILE A 83 3.85 8.57 -10.01
CA ILE A 83 3.94 8.55 -11.47
C ILE A 83 4.96 7.46 -11.82
N CYS A 84 4.50 6.42 -12.52
CA CYS A 84 5.36 5.29 -12.86
C CYS A 84 6.26 5.60 -14.05
N ASP A 85 7.33 6.36 -13.82
CA ASP A 85 8.38 6.60 -14.83
C ASP A 85 9.49 5.56 -14.73
N SER A 86 9.18 4.26 -14.84
CA SER A 86 10.17 3.16 -14.97
C SER A 86 11.36 3.08 -13.97
N GLN A 87 11.44 3.95 -12.96
CA GLN A 87 12.57 4.02 -12.02
C GLN A 87 12.11 3.52 -10.66
N THR A 88 12.48 2.27 -10.40
CA THR A 88 12.36 1.65 -9.08
C THR A 88 13.34 2.36 -8.15
N GLN A 89 12.83 3.26 -7.30
CA GLN A 89 13.63 3.92 -6.28
C GLN A 89 13.59 3.06 -5.02
N GLU A 90 14.70 2.33 -4.78
CA GLU A 90 14.87 1.50 -3.59
C GLU A 90 15.09 2.42 -2.37
N ARG A 91 14.16 2.37 -1.41
CA ARG A 91 14.45 2.86 -0.05
C ARG A 91 15.17 1.73 0.67
N ASN A 92 16.49 1.84 0.79
CA ASN A 92 17.28 1.04 1.70
C ASN A 92 16.98 1.51 3.12
N ASP A 93 15.99 0.93 3.78
CA ASP A 93 15.80 1.10 5.22
C ASP A 93 16.81 0.17 5.93
N GLN A 94 18.08 0.61 6.00
CA GLN A 94 19.10 0.03 6.85
C GLN A 94 19.27 0.87 8.13
N ALA A 95 19.09 0.16 9.24
CA ALA A 95 19.57 0.41 10.60
C ALA A 95 18.89 1.55 11.40
N ALA A 96 17.90 1.16 12.21
CA ALA A 96 17.81 1.72 13.57
C ALA A 96 19.06 1.24 14.33
N PRO A 97 19.88 2.13 14.93
CA PRO A 97 20.88 1.67 15.88
C PRO A 97 20.17 1.13 17.12
N ALA A 98 20.66 -0.01 17.56
CA ALA A 98 20.24 -0.71 18.76
C ALA A 98 20.31 0.22 19.97
N ASP A 99 19.27 0.09 20.80
CA ASP A 99 19.33 0.31 22.23
C ASP A 99 20.54 -0.44 22.80
N GLU A 100 21.54 0.29 23.29
CA GLU A 100 22.56 -0.26 24.20
C GLU A 100 22.99 0.81 25.22
N SER A 101 22.53 0.59 26.46
CA SER A 101 22.92 1.12 27.78
C SER A 101 22.45 2.51 28.21
#